data_AF-A0A2E1U805-F1
#
_entry.id   AF-A0A2E1U805-F1
#
_cell.length_a   1.000
_cell.length_b   1.000
_cell.length_c   1.000
_cell.angle_alpha   90.00
_cell.angle_beta   90.00
_cell.angle_gamma   90.00
#
_symmetry.space_group_name_H-M   'P 1'
#
loop_
_entity.id
_entity.type
_entity.pdbx_description
1 polymer ?
#
loop_
_entity_poly.entity_id
_entity_poly.type
_entity_poly.pdbx_seq_one_letter_code
_entity_poly.pdbx_strand_id
1 'polypeptide(L)'
;MVMTVFDGILIGAAAVVILHGRLAGWYALPDSASTTNRSSAEGFFVFAGLMLLGLLGHSVVAPLQSAYPVSELEVHTLGLLLSLPLQIVLLATVARFFPTLPVSNRISRREAIRLGVRRFVPVCLLVAGVAQSSLLMRQLLVGEASDPVGHVSLVMLVESSGWVVPTFVLLVTLAVPWLEEVAFRGMLQPALSSLLGSAWLGLVVTAALFATAHLGAVPVDGLPGLFVLGLGLGVLRAQTGRIESAVVVHVLFNLLNIVLAWISTSASV
;
A
#
# COMPACT_ATOMS: atom_id res chain seq x y z
N MET A 1 -7.69 -18.84 -7.45
CA MET A 1 -9.01 -18.17 -7.57
C MET A 1 -9.25 -17.27 -6.35
N VAL A 2 -8.46 -16.19 -6.20
CA VAL A 2 -8.54 -15.22 -5.08
C VAL A 2 -9.05 -13.84 -5.59
N MET A 3 -9.38 -13.74 -6.88
CA MET A 3 -9.78 -12.52 -7.59
C MET A 3 -11.28 -12.16 -7.50
N THR A 4 -11.95 -12.22 -6.35
CA THR A 4 -13.40 -11.87 -6.33
C THR A 4 -13.86 -11.00 -5.17
N VAL A 5 -13.20 -11.04 -4.02
CA VAL A 5 -13.65 -10.26 -2.85
C VAL A 5 -13.18 -8.80 -2.94
N PHE A 6 -11.97 -8.57 -3.44
CA PHE A 6 -11.39 -7.22 -3.52
C PHE A 6 -12.06 -6.35 -4.60
N ASP A 7 -12.37 -6.94 -5.75
CA ASP A 7 -13.05 -6.26 -6.87
C ASP A 7 -14.47 -5.81 -6.48
N GLY A 8 -15.21 -6.65 -5.74
CA GLY A 8 -16.54 -6.32 -5.25
C GLY A 8 -16.55 -5.17 -4.24
N ILE A 9 -15.55 -5.12 -3.35
CA ILE A 9 -15.42 -4.06 -2.33
C ILE A 9 -15.06 -2.72 -2.98
N LEU A 10 -14.16 -2.71 -3.96
CA LEU A 10 -13.73 -1.50 -4.68
C LEU A 10 -14.85 -0.90 -5.53
N ILE A 11 -15.57 -1.75 -6.27
CA ILE A 11 -16.72 -1.33 -7.08
C ILE A 11 -17.87 -0.85 -6.18
N GLY A 12 -18.14 -1.57 -5.08
CA GLY A 12 -19.17 -1.20 -4.10
C GLY A 12 -18.87 0.12 -3.39
N ALA A 13 -17.63 0.34 -2.96
CA ALA A 13 -17.20 1.59 -2.35
C ALA A 13 -17.28 2.77 -3.33
N ALA A 14 -16.87 2.58 -4.58
CA ALA A 14 -17.00 3.60 -5.62
C ALA A 14 -18.47 3.99 -5.88
N ALA A 15 -19.39 3.01 -5.94
CA ALA A 15 -20.82 3.26 -6.15
C ALA A 15 -21.46 4.07 -5.01
N VAL A 16 -21.15 3.72 -3.75
CA VAL A 16 -21.66 4.44 -2.56
C VAL A 16 -21.19 5.90 -2.57
N VAL A 17 -19.93 6.12 -2.94
CA VAL A 17 -19.32 7.45 -2.98
C VAL A 17 -19.92 8.32 -4.10
N ILE A 18 -20.23 7.74 -5.26
CA ILE A 18 -20.94 8.44 -6.35
C ILE A 18 -22.34 8.85 -5.91
N LEU A 19 -23.08 7.92 -5.29
CA LEU A 19 -24.46 8.14 -4.89
C LEU A 19 -24.54 9.21 -3.80
N HIS A 20 -23.63 9.17 -2.83
CA HIS A 20 -23.57 10.16 -1.75
C HIS A 20 -23.04 11.52 -2.24
N GLY A 21 -22.02 11.53 -3.10
CA GLY A 21 -21.43 12.76 -3.64
C GLY A 21 -22.42 13.58 -4.48
N ARG A 22 -23.34 12.93 -5.21
CA ARG A 22 -24.43 13.60 -5.94
C ARG A 22 -25.44 14.29 -5.01
N LEU A 23 -25.67 13.73 -3.83
CA LEU A 23 -26.65 14.26 -2.88
C LEU A 23 -26.10 15.44 -2.05
N ALA A 24 -24.77 15.62 -1.99
CA ALA A 24 -24.13 16.53 -1.03
C ALA A 24 -23.44 17.78 -1.61
N GLY A 25 -23.42 17.98 -2.95
CA GLY A 25 -23.07 19.27 -3.57
C GLY A 25 -21.59 19.74 -3.45
N TRP A 26 -20.64 18.81 -3.44
CA TRP A 26 -19.23 19.03 -3.06
C TRP A 26 -18.28 19.81 -4.02
N TYR A 27 -18.70 20.82 -4.80
CA TYR A 27 -17.79 21.49 -5.78
C TYR A 27 -17.58 23.01 -5.58
N ALA A 28 -16.32 23.43 -5.33
CA ALA A 28 -15.81 24.82 -5.48
C ALA A 28 -14.28 24.84 -5.75
N LEU A 29 -13.78 25.81 -6.54
CA LEU A 29 -12.42 25.90 -7.11
C LEU A 29 -11.48 26.87 -6.35
N PRO A 30 -10.19 26.52 -6.14
CA PRO A 30 -9.10 27.48 -5.85
C PRO A 30 -7.71 27.15 -6.46
N ASP A 31 -6.74 28.05 -6.21
CA ASP A 31 -5.68 28.52 -7.14
C ASP A 31 -4.20 28.06 -6.94
N SER A 32 -3.82 26.92 -6.30
CA SER A 32 -2.36 26.57 -6.24
C SER A 32 -1.96 25.09 -5.94
N ALA A 33 -0.65 24.79 -6.07
CA ALA A 33 -0.04 23.47 -6.30
C ALA A 33 0.51 22.73 -5.04
N SER A 34 -0.39 22.14 -4.27
CA SER A 34 -0.15 21.01 -3.35
C SER A 34 -1.38 20.10 -3.52
N THR A 35 -1.31 18.79 -3.29
CA THR A 35 -2.30 17.86 -3.88
C THR A 35 -3.12 17.07 -2.85
N THR A 36 -4.46 17.26 -2.86
CA THR A 36 -5.54 16.42 -2.32
C THR A 36 -6.84 16.53 -3.12
N ASN A 37 -7.59 15.44 -3.22
CA ASN A 37 -8.83 15.36 -4.02
C ASN A 37 -9.75 16.58 -3.83
N ARG A 38 -10.32 17.11 -4.92
CA ARG A 38 -11.29 18.23 -4.85
C ARG A 38 -12.57 17.83 -4.14
N SER A 39 -12.88 16.53 -4.18
CA SER A 39 -13.99 15.90 -3.49
C SER A 39 -13.56 14.51 -3.03
N SER A 40 -14.24 13.94 -2.03
CA SER A 40 -13.98 12.55 -1.62
C SER A 40 -14.11 11.60 -2.81
N ALA A 41 -15.08 11.84 -3.69
CA ALA A 41 -15.34 11.03 -4.88
C ALA A 41 -14.12 10.90 -5.81
N GLU A 42 -13.49 12.01 -6.15
CA GLU A 42 -12.28 12.01 -6.98
C GLU A 42 -11.18 11.12 -6.37
N GLY A 43 -10.98 11.20 -5.05
CA GLY A 43 -10.00 10.37 -4.36
C GLY A 43 -10.26 8.89 -4.46
N PHE A 44 -11.51 8.50 -4.26
CA PHE A 44 -11.92 7.11 -4.43
C PHE A 44 -11.71 6.62 -5.86
N PHE A 45 -12.05 7.43 -6.87
CA PHE A 45 -11.89 7.04 -8.27
C PHE A 45 -10.42 6.92 -8.69
N VAL A 46 -9.57 7.85 -8.27
CA VAL A 46 -8.14 7.78 -8.55
C VAL A 46 -7.54 6.58 -7.84
N PHE A 47 -7.86 6.37 -6.56
CA PHE A 47 -7.46 5.17 -5.82
C PHE A 47 -7.91 3.89 -6.54
N ALA A 48 -9.18 3.81 -6.95
CA ALA A 48 -9.72 2.65 -7.64
C ALA A 48 -9.03 2.42 -8.99
N GLY A 49 -8.82 3.46 -9.78
CA GLY A 49 -8.10 3.38 -11.05
C GLY A 49 -6.67 2.87 -10.86
N LEU A 50 -5.97 3.33 -9.82
CA LEU A 50 -4.64 2.83 -9.49
C LEU A 50 -4.66 1.33 -9.15
N MET A 51 -5.61 0.88 -8.32
CA MET A 51 -5.72 -0.54 -7.96
C MET A 51 -6.07 -1.40 -9.17
N LEU A 52 -7.04 -0.97 -9.99
CA LEU A 52 -7.46 -1.69 -11.19
C LEU A 52 -6.32 -1.81 -12.22
N LEU A 53 -5.52 -0.76 -12.43
CA LEU A 53 -4.35 -0.84 -13.31
C LEU A 53 -3.27 -1.79 -12.78
N GLY A 54 -3.10 -1.87 -11.46
CA GLY A 54 -2.23 -2.84 -10.80
C GLY A 54 -2.65 -4.28 -11.07
N LEU A 55 -3.95 -4.56 -10.90
CA LEU A 55 -4.55 -5.85 -11.19
C LEU A 55 -4.50 -6.20 -12.68
N LEU A 56 -4.77 -5.23 -13.55
CA LEU A 56 -4.71 -5.40 -14.99
C LEU A 56 -3.30 -5.85 -15.42
N GLY A 57 -2.25 -5.18 -14.94
CA GLY A 57 -0.87 -5.56 -15.27
C GLY A 57 -0.56 -7.02 -14.92
N HIS A 58 -0.95 -7.48 -13.73
CA HIS A 58 -0.80 -8.88 -13.34
C HIS A 58 -1.63 -9.83 -14.20
N SER A 59 -2.89 -9.49 -14.48
CA SER A 59 -3.79 -10.34 -15.26
C SER A 59 -3.33 -10.56 -16.70
N VAL A 60 -2.66 -9.57 -17.31
CA VAL A 60 -2.11 -9.65 -18.67
C VAL A 60 -0.91 -10.59 -18.75
N VAL A 61 -0.10 -10.63 -17.69
CA VAL A 61 1.14 -11.41 -17.66
C VAL A 61 0.92 -12.82 -17.10
N ALA A 62 -0.11 -13.04 -16.28
CA ALA A 62 -0.41 -14.33 -15.65
C ALA A 62 -0.41 -15.55 -16.62
N PRO A 63 -0.95 -15.46 -17.86
CA PRO A 63 -0.91 -16.59 -18.78
C PRO A 63 0.49 -17.06 -19.18
N LEU A 64 1.52 -16.20 -19.06
CA LEU A 64 2.90 -16.56 -19.42
C LEU A 64 3.42 -17.73 -18.60
N GLN A 65 2.98 -17.88 -17.35
CA GLN A 65 3.38 -18.99 -16.48
C GLN A 65 3.01 -20.36 -17.06
N SER A 66 1.91 -20.43 -17.81
CA SER A 66 1.46 -21.67 -18.46
C SER A 66 2.11 -21.91 -19.82
N ALA A 67 2.59 -20.84 -20.48
CA ALA A 67 3.08 -20.88 -21.85
C ALA A 67 4.61 -20.95 -21.94
N TYR A 68 5.32 -20.49 -20.92
CA TYR A 68 6.78 -20.37 -20.91
C TYR A 68 7.35 -20.83 -19.56
N PRO A 69 8.63 -21.25 -19.52
CA PRO A 69 9.31 -21.64 -18.28
C PRO A 69 9.74 -20.39 -17.48
N VAL A 70 8.76 -19.58 -17.07
CA VAL A 70 8.96 -18.39 -16.23
C VAL A 70 8.51 -18.68 -14.80
N SER A 71 9.26 -18.17 -13.83
CA SER A 71 8.93 -18.30 -12.41
C SER A 71 7.76 -17.39 -12.00
N GLU A 72 7.13 -17.69 -10.87
CA GLU A 72 6.07 -16.83 -10.29
C GLU A 72 6.58 -15.42 -9.98
N LEU A 73 7.82 -15.30 -9.51
CA LEU A 73 8.43 -14.00 -9.25
C LEU A 73 8.65 -13.21 -10.55
N GLU A 74 9.05 -13.86 -11.64
CA GLU A 74 9.20 -13.20 -12.94
C GLU A 74 7.85 -12.70 -13.46
N VAL A 75 6.79 -13.51 -13.36
CA VAL A 75 5.42 -13.11 -13.73
C VAL A 75 4.95 -11.92 -12.91
N HIS A 76 5.17 -11.92 -11.59
CA HIS A 76 4.82 -10.79 -10.72
C HIS A 76 5.64 -9.54 -11.07
N THR A 77 6.95 -9.70 -11.30
CA THR A 77 7.85 -8.59 -11.67
C THR A 77 7.45 -7.96 -12.99
N LEU A 78 7.14 -8.77 -14.00
CA LEU A 78 6.64 -8.32 -15.30
C LEU A 78 5.29 -7.62 -15.17
N GLY A 79 4.39 -8.13 -14.30
CA GLY A 79 3.12 -7.48 -13.96
C GLY A 79 3.32 -6.07 -13.40
N LEU A 80 4.25 -5.90 -12.46
CA LEU A 80 4.63 -4.60 -11.90
C LEU A 80 5.25 -3.67 -12.95
N LEU A 81 6.16 -4.18 -13.78
CA LEU A 81 6.77 -3.41 -14.86
C LEU A 81 5.75 -2.92 -15.89
N LEU A 82 4.67 -3.67 -16.10
CA LEU A 82 3.56 -3.27 -16.95
C LEU A 82 2.61 -2.27 -16.26
N SER A 83 2.25 -2.50 -15.00
CA SER A 83 1.24 -1.67 -14.31
C SER A 83 1.77 -0.30 -13.85
N LEU A 84 3.01 -0.24 -13.34
CA LEU A 84 3.56 0.99 -12.74
C LEU A 84 3.59 2.17 -13.72
N PRO A 85 4.05 2.02 -14.99
CA PRO A 85 3.99 3.11 -15.95
C PRO A 85 2.55 3.59 -16.21
N LEU A 86 1.58 2.66 -16.31
CA LEU A 86 0.18 3.01 -16.53
C LEU A 86 -0.40 3.78 -15.34
N GLN A 87 -0.07 3.37 -14.11
CA GLN A 87 -0.45 4.07 -12.89
C GLN A 87 0.17 5.47 -12.82
N ILE A 88 1.44 5.62 -13.22
CA ILE A 88 2.10 6.94 -13.31
C ILE A 88 1.44 7.82 -14.37
N VAL A 89 1.09 7.26 -15.54
CA VAL A 89 0.36 8.00 -16.59
C VAL A 89 -1.02 8.44 -16.10
N LEU A 90 -1.75 7.59 -15.37
CA LEU A 90 -3.01 7.96 -14.73
C LEU A 90 -2.80 9.13 -13.76
N LEU A 91 -1.82 9.04 -12.86
CA LEU A 91 -1.50 10.12 -11.91
C LEU A 91 -1.12 11.42 -12.63
N ALA A 92 -0.29 11.34 -13.66
CA ALA A 92 0.13 12.50 -14.45
C ALA A 92 -1.07 13.14 -15.18
N THR A 93 -1.97 12.32 -15.73
CA THR A 93 -3.18 12.77 -16.42
C THR A 93 -4.12 13.46 -15.43
N VAL A 94 -4.41 12.81 -14.30
CA VAL A 94 -5.24 13.40 -13.23
C VAL A 94 -4.62 14.70 -12.74
N ALA A 95 -3.32 14.73 -12.43
CA ALA A 95 -2.64 15.94 -11.98
C ALA A 95 -2.68 17.07 -13.03
N ARG A 96 -2.61 16.73 -14.32
CA ARG A 96 -2.61 17.71 -15.42
C ARG A 96 -3.98 18.31 -15.70
N PHE A 97 -5.03 17.51 -15.65
CA PHE A 97 -6.39 17.90 -16.07
C PHE A 97 -7.33 18.18 -14.88
N PHE A 98 -7.06 17.59 -13.73
CA PHE A 98 -7.85 17.72 -12.51
C PHE A 98 -6.92 18.03 -11.32
N PRO A 99 -6.22 19.18 -11.31
CA PRO A 99 -5.35 19.52 -10.19
C PRO A 99 -6.14 19.55 -8.89
N THR A 100 -5.78 18.62 -8.02
CA THR A 100 -6.23 18.43 -6.64
C THR A 100 -5.86 19.63 -5.75
N LEU A 101 -6.70 19.99 -4.79
CA LEU A 101 -6.52 21.10 -3.85
C LEU A 101 -5.31 20.91 -2.92
N PRO A 102 -4.59 21.97 -2.58
CA PRO A 102 -3.50 21.89 -1.63
C PRO A 102 -3.95 21.64 -0.20
N VAL A 103 -3.51 20.52 0.39
CA VAL A 103 -3.42 20.45 1.85
C VAL A 103 -2.27 21.35 2.29
N SER A 104 -2.54 22.15 3.32
CA SER A 104 -1.50 22.88 4.04
C SER A 104 -0.49 21.87 4.61
N ASN A 105 0.67 21.76 3.97
CA ASN A 105 1.80 21.03 4.51
C ASN A 105 2.20 21.70 5.83
N ARG A 106 2.14 20.96 6.93
CA ARG A 106 2.44 21.51 8.26
C ARG A 106 3.93 21.67 8.49
N ILE A 107 4.74 20.91 7.74
CA ILE A 107 6.19 20.91 7.82
C ILE A 107 6.83 20.87 6.42
N SER A 108 8.13 21.16 6.36
CA SER A 108 8.90 21.07 5.11
C SER A 108 9.12 19.61 4.70
N ARG A 109 9.41 19.37 3.40
CA ARG A 109 9.74 18.03 2.88
C ARG A 109 10.94 17.41 3.60
N ARG A 110 11.98 18.20 3.87
CA ARG A 110 13.17 17.75 4.61
C ARG A 110 12.79 17.31 6.02
N GLU A 111 11.93 18.05 6.71
CA GLU A 111 11.46 17.68 8.04
C GLU A 111 10.61 16.42 8.03
N ALA A 112 9.76 16.25 7.03
CA ALA A 112 8.96 15.03 6.86
C ALA A 112 9.85 13.79 6.68
N ILE A 113 10.90 13.88 5.86
CA ILE A 113 11.87 12.79 5.69
C ILE A 113 12.58 12.49 7.02
N ARG A 114 13.06 13.52 7.73
CA ARG A 114 13.70 13.34 9.05
C ARG A 114 12.77 12.69 10.07
N LEU A 115 11.49 13.10 10.09
CA LEU A 115 10.49 12.51 10.96
C LEU A 115 10.24 11.04 10.60
N GLY A 116 10.15 10.69 9.31
CA GLY A 116 10.02 9.31 8.86
C GLY A 116 11.18 8.43 9.36
N VAL A 117 12.43 8.88 9.15
CA VAL A 117 13.61 8.16 9.67
C VAL A 117 13.56 7.98 11.19
N ARG A 118 13.21 9.04 11.94
CA ARG A 118 13.10 8.98 13.41
C ARG A 118 11.99 8.04 13.89
N ARG A 119 10.91 7.92 13.13
CA ARG A 119 9.72 7.13 13.49
C ARG A 119 9.79 5.70 12.98
N PHE A 120 10.76 5.37 12.13
CA PHE A 120 10.95 4.02 11.60
C PHE A 120 11.07 2.96 12.69
N VAL A 121 12.06 3.09 13.59
CA VAL A 121 12.30 2.11 14.67
C VAL A 121 11.07 1.91 15.57
N PRO A 122 10.46 2.95 16.17
CA PRO A 122 9.31 2.73 17.04
C PRO A 122 8.09 2.14 16.29
N VAL A 123 7.85 2.52 15.04
CA VAL A 123 6.80 1.89 14.22
C VAL A 123 7.11 0.42 14.00
N CYS A 124 8.35 0.07 13.65
CA CYS A 124 8.75 -1.33 13.43
C CYS A 124 8.62 -2.18 14.70
N LEU A 125 8.98 -1.65 15.87
CA LEU A 125 8.83 -2.37 17.14
C LEU A 125 7.36 -2.65 17.47
N LEU A 126 6.46 -1.70 17.20
CA LEU A 126 5.02 -1.91 17.38
C LEU A 126 4.48 -2.97 16.42
N VAL A 127 4.88 -2.90 15.14
CA VAL A 127 4.49 -3.88 14.12
C VAL A 127 4.98 -5.28 14.51
N ALA A 128 6.27 -5.41 14.87
CA ALA A 128 6.86 -6.67 15.30
C ALA A 128 6.18 -7.22 16.56
N GLY A 129 5.96 -6.38 17.58
CA GLY A 129 5.28 -6.80 18.81
C GLY A 129 3.87 -7.34 18.55
N VAL A 130 3.10 -6.67 17.70
CA VAL A 130 1.74 -7.09 17.34
C VAL A 130 1.75 -8.35 16.47
N ALA A 131 2.65 -8.44 15.50
CA ALA A 131 2.81 -9.64 14.67
C ALA A 131 3.18 -10.86 15.52
N GLN A 132 4.16 -10.73 16.43
CA GLN A 132 4.55 -11.82 17.34
C GLN A 132 3.43 -12.21 18.30
N SER A 133 2.67 -11.24 18.81
CA SER A 133 1.51 -11.51 19.67
C SER A 133 0.41 -12.26 18.91
N SER A 134 0.16 -11.87 17.66
CA SER A 134 -0.80 -12.52 16.76
C SER A 134 -0.39 -13.95 16.42
N LEU A 135 0.89 -14.17 16.13
CA LEU A 135 1.47 -15.49 15.92
C LEU A 135 1.33 -16.38 17.17
N LEU A 136 1.70 -15.87 18.34
CA LEU A 136 1.56 -16.59 19.61
C LEU A 136 0.09 -16.95 19.87
N MET A 137 -0.83 -16.00 19.65
CA MET A 137 -2.27 -16.25 19.80
C MET A 137 -2.72 -17.38 18.87
N ARG A 138 -2.29 -17.38 17.59
CA ARG A 138 -2.61 -18.44 16.64
C ARG A 138 -2.05 -19.80 17.09
N GLN A 139 -0.81 -19.84 17.56
CA GLN A 139 -0.18 -21.05 18.09
C GLN A 139 -0.96 -21.63 19.29
N LEU A 140 -1.40 -20.77 20.22
CA LEU A 140 -2.17 -21.20 21.39
C LEU A 140 -3.58 -21.69 21.04
N LEU A 141 -4.22 -21.09 20.03
CA LEU A 141 -5.60 -21.43 19.66
C LEU A 141 -5.70 -22.61 18.69
N VAL A 142 -4.75 -22.75 17.77
CA VAL A 142 -4.81 -23.71 16.64
C VAL A 142 -3.74 -24.81 16.76
N GLY A 143 -2.65 -24.58 17.50
CA GLY A 143 -1.58 -25.56 17.67
C GLY A 143 -0.61 -25.67 16.48
N GLU A 144 -0.75 -24.83 15.46
CA GLU A 144 0.12 -24.81 14.28
C GLU A 144 1.17 -23.70 14.37
N ALA A 145 2.41 -24.01 14.01
CA ALA A 145 3.42 -23.00 13.73
C ALA A 145 3.15 -22.37 12.35
N SER A 146 3.03 -21.03 12.28
CA SER A 146 3.06 -20.32 11.00
C SER A 146 4.48 -20.30 10.44
N ASP A 147 4.61 -20.19 9.11
CA ASP A 147 5.91 -20.04 8.47
C ASP A 147 6.67 -18.82 9.00
N PRO A 148 8.00 -18.95 9.21
CA PRO A 148 8.83 -17.87 9.74
C PRO A 148 8.96 -16.68 8.76
N VAL A 149 8.68 -16.89 7.48
CA VAL A 149 8.67 -15.83 6.46
C VAL A 149 7.26 -15.29 6.30
N GLY A 150 7.02 -14.10 6.84
CA GLY A 150 5.69 -13.50 6.90
C GLY A 150 5.10 -13.01 5.58
N HIS A 151 5.81 -13.13 4.45
CA HIS A 151 5.33 -12.63 3.15
C HIS A 151 5.74 -13.56 2.00
N VAL A 152 4.77 -14.03 1.22
CA VAL A 152 4.96 -15.04 0.16
C VAL A 152 6.00 -14.61 -0.88
N SER A 153 5.97 -13.33 -1.29
CA SER A 153 6.94 -12.81 -2.25
C SER A 153 8.39 -12.80 -1.74
N LEU A 154 8.63 -12.79 -0.42
CA LEU A 154 9.98 -12.88 0.13
C LEU A 154 10.55 -14.29 -0.01
N VAL A 155 9.70 -15.32 0.17
CA VAL A 155 10.09 -16.72 -0.09
C VAL A 155 10.50 -16.89 -1.55
N MET A 156 9.63 -16.47 -2.47
CA MET A 156 9.89 -16.51 -3.91
C MET A 156 11.19 -15.80 -4.30
N LEU A 157 11.45 -14.65 -3.65
CA LEU A 157 12.61 -13.82 -3.92
C LEU A 157 13.93 -14.46 -3.47
N VAL A 158 13.96 -15.10 -2.30
CA VAL A 158 15.15 -15.79 -1.79
C VAL A 158 15.47 -17.06 -2.59
N GLU A 159 14.45 -17.73 -3.12
CA GLU A 159 14.61 -18.92 -3.97
C GLU A 159 14.93 -18.59 -5.44
N SER A 160 14.86 -17.30 -5.83
CA SER A 160 15.11 -16.85 -7.19
C SER A 160 16.55 -16.39 -7.42
N SER A 161 16.95 -16.33 -8.69
CA SER A 161 18.25 -15.81 -9.10
C SER A 161 18.18 -15.04 -10.42
N GLY A 162 19.27 -14.39 -10.83
CA GLY A 162 19.35 -13.69 -12.11
C GLY A 162 18.73 -12.28 -12.08
N TRP A 163 18.21 -11.84 -13.23
CA TRP A 163 17.76 -10.46 -13.44
C TRP A 163 16.55 -10.07 -12.58
N VAL A 164 15.69 -11.04 -12.25
CA VAL A 164 14.42 -10.80 -11.55
C VAL A 164 14.63 -10.29 -10.13
N VAL A 165 15.66 -10.78 -9.42
CA VAL A 165 15.93 -10.45 -8.01
C VAL A 165 16.20 -8.95 -7.81
N PRO A 166 17.21 -8.33 -8.45
CA PRO A 166 17.48 -6.90 -8.26
C PRO A 166 16.34 -6.02 -8.79
N THR A 167 15.67 -6.42 -9.87
CA THR A 167 14.52 -5.69 -10.40
C THR A 167 13.36 -5.70 -9.41
N PHE A 168 12.99 -6.88 -8.90
CA PHE A 168 11.91 -7.02 -7.93
C PHE A 168 12.20 -6.23 -6.66
N VAL A 169 13.40 -6.39 -6.06
CA VAL A 169 13.82 -5.63 -4.87
C VAL A 169 13.69 -4.14 -5.08
N LEU A 170 14.15 -3.60 -6.21
CA LEU A 170 14.02 -2.19 -6.55
C LEU A 170 12.55 -1.75 -6.59
N LEU A 171 11.70 -2.52 -7.26
CA LEU A 171 10.28 -2.20 -7.40
C LEU A 171 9.56 -2.23 -6.05
N VAL A 172 9.69 -3.33 -5.28
CA VAL A 172 8.94 -3.51 -4.03
C VAL A 172 9.49 -2.70 -2.86
N THR A 173 10.72 -2.20 -2.96
CA THR A 173 11.30 -1.35 -1.91
C THR A 173 11.04 0.13 -2.18
N LEU A 174 10.98 0.57 -3.44
CA LEU A 174 10.91 2.00 -3.77
C LEU A 174 9.63 2.38 -4.53
N ALA A 175 9.41 1.78 -5.69
CA ALA A 175 8.35 2.21 -6.60
C ALA A 175 6.96 1.88 -6.05
N VAL A 176 6.76 0.64 -5.59
CA VAL A 176 5.50 0.16 -5.05
C VAL A 176 5.13 0.88 -3.75
N PRO A 177 6.00 0.97 -2.72
CA PRO A 177 5.67 1.72 -1.49
C PRO A 177 5.33 3.18 -1.76
N TRP A 178 6.05 3.84 -2.67
CA TRP A 178 5.70 5.21 -3.04
C TRP A 178 4.30 5.32 -3.61
N LEU A 179 3.95 4.43 -4.56
CA LEU A 179 2.63 4.45 -5.19
C LEU A 179 1.52 4.08 -4.21
N GLU A 180 1.76 3.11 -3.33
CA GLU A 180 0.82 2.76 -2.27
C GLU A 180 0.58 3.92 -1.31
N GLU A 181 1.61 4.67 -0.90
CA GLU A 181 1.42 5.84 -0.06
C GLU A 181 0.67 6.97 -0.80
N VAL A 182 0.89 7.14 -2.11
CA VAL A 182 0.07 8.06 -2.91
C VAL A 182 -1.39 7.59 -2.91
N ALA A 183 -1.66 6.32 -3.18
CA ALA A 183 -3.01 5.77 -3.27
C ALA A 183 -3.73 5.82 -1.91
N PHE A 184 -3.14 5.23 -0.87
CA PHE A 184 -3.77 5.11 0.45
C PHE A 184 -3.74 6.42 1.24
N ARG A 185 -2.59 7.12 1.31
CA ARG A 185 -2.42 8.29 2.21
C ARG A 185 -2.68 9.62 1.50
N GLY A 186 -2.38 9.67 0.20
CA GLY A 186 -2.67 10.80 -0.67
C GLY A 186 -4.13 10.87 -1.10
N MET A 187 -4.73 9.75 -1.53
CA MET A 187 -6.08 9.73 -2.11
C MET A 187 -7.15 9.18 -1.16
N LEU A 188 -7.01 7.94 -0.69
CA LEU A 188 -8.06 7.23 0.03
C LEU A 188 -8.31 7.79 1.44
N GLN A 189 -7.26 8.01 2.23
CA GLN A 189 -7.40 8.49 3.62
C GLN A 189 -8.09 9.85 3.72
N PRO A 190 -7.73 10.88 2.94
CA PRO A 190 -8.47 12.14 2.94
C PRO A 190 -9.92 11.97 2.47
N ALA A 191 -10.15 11.14 1.45
CA ALA A 191 -11.50 10.87 0.95
C ALA A 191 -12.40 10.22 2.00
N LEU A 192 -11.90 9.19 2.70
CA LEU A 192 -12.62 8.55 3.80
C LEU A 192 -12.79 9.50 5.00
N SER A 193 -11.77 10.31 5.31
CA SER A 193 -11.86 11.27 6.41
C SER A 193 -12.97 12.30 6.18
N SER A 194 -13.09 12.78 4.94
CA SER A 194 -14.15 13.72 4.54
C SER A 194 -15.52 13.02 4.46
N LEU A 195 -15.60 11.83 3.86
CA LEU A 195 -16.83 11.05 3.75
C LEU A 195 -17.43 10.69 5.12
N LEU A 196 -16.57 10.29 6.07
CA LEU A 196 -16.98 9.86 7.41
C LEU A 196 -17.10 11.03 8.40
N GLY A 197 -16.76 12.25 7.99
CA GLY A 197 -16.73 13.43 8.87
C GLY A 197 -15.74 13.32 10.04
N SER A 198 -14.79 12.38 9.99
CA SER A 198 -13.84 12.12 11.07
C SER A 198 -12.48 11.68 10.53
N ALA A 199 -11.46 12.48 10.82
CA ALA A 199 -10.07 12.18 10.45
C ALA A 199 -9.56 10.88 11.11
N TRP A 200 -10.01 10.59 12.33
CA TRP A 200 -9.65 9.35 13.03
C TRP A 200 -10.29 8.13 12.38
N LEU A 201 -11.57 8.19 12.04
CA LEU A 201 -12.24 7.08 11.35
C LEU A 201 -11.65 6.87 9.95
N GLY A 202 -11.40 7.94 9.19
CA GLY A 202 -10.78 7.83 7.88
C GLY A 202 -9.39 7.18 7.91
N LEU A 203 -8.59 7.52 8.92
CA LEU A 203 -7.29 6.88 9.17
C LEU A 203 -7.44 5.39 9.49
N VAL A 204 -8.29 5.03 10.46
CA VAL A 204 -8.47 3.63 10.90
C VAL A 204 -9.01 2.76 9.76
N VAL A 205 -10.02 3.24 9.03
CA VAL A 205 -10.60 2.51 7.89
C VAL A 205 -9.57 2.35 6.77
N THR A 206 -8.76 3.38 6.49
CA THR A 206 -7.67 3.25 5.50
C THR A 206 -6.64 2.22 5.93
N ALA A 207 -6.24 2.20 7.20
CA ALA A 207 -5.29 1.22 7.71
C ALA A 207 -5.84 -0.22 7.63
N ALA A 208 -7.14 -0.40 7.90
CA ALA A 208 -7.81 -1.68 7.74
C ALA A 208 -7.82 -2.12 6.27
N LEU A 209 -8.21 -1.22 5.36
CA LEU A 209 -8.22 -1.49 3.92
C LEU A 209 -6.81 -1.82 3.39
N PHE A 210 -5.79 -1.12 3.87
CA PHE A 210 -4.39 -1.40 3.56
C PHE A 210 -3.99 -2.81 4.00
N ALA A 211 -4.28 -3.21 5.23
CA ALA A 211 -4.00 -4.58 5.69
C ALA A 211 -4.77 -5.62 4.87
N THR A 212 -6.06 -5.39 4.59
CA THR A 212 -6.85 -6.34 3.79
C THR A 212 -6.38 -6.48 2.34
N ALA A 213 -5.77 -5.43 1.76
CA ALA A 213 -5.19 -5.49 0.42
C ALA A 213 -4.01 -6.48 0.32
N HIS A 214 -3.46 -6.89 1.46
CA HIS A 214 -2.38 -7.87 1.54
C HIS A 214 -2.87 -9.30 1.85
N LEU A 215 -4.19 -9.53 1.88
CA LEU A 215 -4.75 -10.88 2.01
C LEU A 215 -4.24 -11.78 0.89
N GLY A 216 -3.69 -12.94 1.27
CA GLY A 216 -3.06 -13.89 0.35
C GLY A 216 -1.59 -13.59 0.04
N ALA A 217 -1.10 -12.39 0.33
CA ALA A 217 0.33 -12.05 0.26
C ALA A 217 1.04 -12.34 1.59
N VAL A 218 0.33 -12.21 2.72
CA VAL A 218 0.79 -12.57 4.07
C VAL A 218 -0.15 -13.60 4.72
N PRO A 219 0.36 -14.43 5.66
CA PRO A 219 -0.48 -15.23 6.55
C PRO A 219 -1.49 -14.36 7.31
N VAL A 220 -2.64 -14.94 7.69
CA VAL A 220 -3.73 -14.21 8.36
C VAL A 220 -3.31 -13.56 9.67
N ASP A 221 -2.37 -14.18 10.39
CA ASP A 221 -1.76 -13.69 11.62
C ASP A 221 -0.75 -12.54 11.39
N GLY A 222 -0.33 -12.30 10.14
CA GLY A 222 0.47 -11.13 9.75
C GLY A 222 -0.37 -9.85 9.53
N LEU A 223 -1.67 -9.98 9.25
CA LEU A 223 -2.54 -8.83 8.96
C LEU A 223 -2.64 -7.81 10.10
N PRO A 224 -2.70 -8.20 11.39
CA PRO A 224 -2.67 -7.24 12.49
C PRO A 224 -1.40 -6.38 12.51
N GLY A 225 -0.25 -6.96 12.15
CA GLY A 225 1.00 -6.21 11.99
C GLY A 225 0.92 -5.17 10.88
N LEU A 226 0.38 -5.54 9.72
CA LEU A 226 0.17 -4.61 8.59
C LEU A 226 -0.88 -3.54 8.90
N PHE A 227 -1.90 -3.84 9.70
CA PHE A 227 -2.85 -2.85 10.17
C PHE A 227 -2.15 -1.79 11.04
N VAL A 228 -1.28 -2.23 11.96
CA VAL A 228 -0.49 -1.32 12.82
C VAL A 228 0.52 -0.50 12.02
N LEU A 229 1.17 -1.10 11.02
CA LEU A 229 1.98 -0.35 10.05
C LEU A 229 1.11 0.71 9.39
N GLY A 230 -0.07 0.31 8.89
CA GLY A 230 -0.99 1.19 8.20
C GLY A 230 -1.46 2.38 9.04
N LEU A 231 -1.71 2.15 10.34
CA LEU A 231 -2.00 3.19 11.33
C LEU A 231 -0.81 4.15 11.50
N GLY A 232 0.40 3.61 11.70
CA GLY A 232 1.63 4.41 11.86
C GLY A 232 1.88 5.34 10.67
N LEU A 233 1.76 4.81 9.45
CA LEU A 233 1.87 5.57 8.21
C LEU A 233 0.78 6.65 8.10
N GLY A 234 -0.48 6.29 8.41
CA GLY A 234 -1.61 7.21 8.39
C GLY A 234 -1.50 8.35 9.42
N VAL A 235 -0.96 8.07 10.61
CA VAL A 235 -0.68 9.07 11.65
C VAL A 235 0.40 10.04 11.18
N LEU A 236 1.48 9.54 10.57
CA LEU A 236 2.53 10.39 10.01
C LEU A 236 1.98 11.33 8.94
N ARG A 237 1.11 10.83 8.04
CA ARG A 237 0.44 11.68 7.06
C ARG A 237 -0.45 12.74 7.72
N ALA A 238 -1.20 12.36 8.76
CA ALA A 238 -2.10 13.29 9.46
C ALA A 238 -1.32 14.38 10.22
N GLN A 239 -0.19 14.03 10.82
CA GLN A 239 0.67 14.96 11.56
C GLN A 239 1.38 15.96 10.66
N THR A 240 1.85 15.52 9.49
CA THR A 240 2.73 16.33 8.63
C THR A 240 2.01 17.04 7.50
N GLY A 241 0.83 16.55 7.11
CA GLY A 241 0.19 16.96 5.86
C GLY A 241 0.82 16.32 4.62
N ARG A 242 1.84 15.48 4.78
CA ARG A 242 2.77 14.99 3.76
C ARG A 242 2.81 13.47 3.72
N ILE A 243 3.06 12.89 2.55
CA ILE A 243 3.23 11.43 2.42
C ILE A 243 4.67 10.99 2.63
N GLU A 244 5.64 11.91 2.54
CA GLU A 244 7.07 11.60 2.52
C GLU A 244 7.55 10.89 3.79
N SER A 245 7.00 11.25 4.98
CA SER A 245 7.30 10.53 6.22
C SER A 245 6.84 9.08 6.17
N ALA A 246 5.66 8.84 5.60
CA ALA A 246 5.09 7.51 5.46
C ALA A 246 5.86 6.69 4.42
N VAL A 247 6.18 7.29 3.26
CA VAL A 247 7.01 6.66 2.22
C VAL A 247 8.34 6.20 2.80
N VAL A 248 9.04 7.05 3.58
CA VAL A 248 10.32 6.68 4.19
C VAL A 248 10.17 5.49 5.13
N VAL A 249 9.18 5.50 6.02
CA VAL A 249 8.96 4.37 6.95
C VAL A 249 8.62 3.10 6.18
N HIS A 250 7.78 3.18 5.15
CA HIS A 250 7.36 2.05 4.35
C HIS A 250 8.53 1.44 3.54
N VAL A 251 9.33 2.28 2.87
CA VAL A 251 10.55 1.87 2.15
C VAL A 251 11.52 1.16 3.09
N LEU A 252 11.79 1.75 4.26
CA LEU A 252 12.70 1.15 5.24
C LEU A 252 12.14 -0.14 5.83
N PHE A 253 10.82 -0.25 6.00
CA PHE A 253 10.16 -1.45 6.48
C PHE A 253 10.28 -2.60 5.47
N ASN A 254 10.05 -2.33 4.18
CA ASN A 254 10.21 -3.34 3.14
C ASN A 254 11.67 -3.76 3.01
N LEU A 255 12.60 -2.80 3.02
CA LEU A 255 14.03 -3.09 2.98
C LEU A 255 14.46 -3.96 4.17
N LEU A 256 13.99 -3.65 5.39
CA LEU A 256 14.30 -4.45 6.58
C LEU A 256 13.78 -5.88 6.44
N ASN A 257 12.54 -6.08 6.01
CA ASN A 257 11.97 -7.42 5.85
C ASN A 257 12.71 -8.25 4.78
N ILE A 258 13.11 -7.61 3.68
CA ILE A 258 13.99 -8.22 2.65
C ILE A 258 15.30 -8.67 3.30
N VAL A 259 16.01 -7.76 3.98
CA VAL A 259 17.30 -8.10 4.63
C VAL A 259 17.15 -9.23 5.65
N LEU A 260 16.10 -9.18 6.48
CA LEU A 260 15.82 -10.22 7.47
C LEU A 260 15.56 -11.59 6.82
N ALA A 261 14.79 -11.63 5.72
CA ALA A 261 14.50 -12.87 4.99
C ALA A 261 15.77 -13.50 4.38
N TRP A 262 16.69 -12.68 3.86
CA TRP A 262 17.97 -13.20 3.36
C TRP A 262 18.85 -13.76 4.47
N ILE A 263 18.93 -13.05 5.61
CA ILE A 263 19.76 -13.49 6.74
C ILE A 263 19.19 -14.77 7.36
N SER A 264 17.87 -14.85 7.56
CA SER A 264 17.22 -16.02 8.16
C SER A 264 17.42 -17.28 7.33
N THR A 265 17.43 -17.15 6.00
CA THR A 265 17.61 -18.29 5.10
C THR A 265 19.08 -18.70 4.97
N SER A 266 20.00 -17.74 5.03
CA SER A 266 21.45 -18.02 5.03
C SER A 266 21.92 -18.72 6.31
N ALA A 267 21.19 -18.58 7.41
CA ALA A 267 21.49 -19.24 8.68
C ALA A 267 20.97 -20.70 8.75
N SER A 268 20.13 -21.11 7.80
CA SER A 268 19.54 -22.47 7.72
C SER A 268 20.22 -23.39 6.70
N VAL A 269 21.26 -22.92 6.01
CA VAL A 269 22.10 -23.67 5.07
C VAL A 269 23.48 -23.89 5.68
#